data_AF-X0TQ36-F1
#
_entry.id   AF-X0TQ36-F1
#
_cell.length_a   1.000
_cell.length_b   1.000
_cell.length_c   1.000
_cell.angle_alpha   90.00
_cell.angle_beta   90.00
_cell.angle_gamma   90.00
#
_symmetry.space_group_name_H-M   'P 1'
#
loop_
_entity.id
_entity.type
_entity.pdbx_description
1 polymer ?
#
loop_
_entity_poly.entity_id
_entity_poly.type
_entity_poly.pdbx_seq_one_letter_code
_entity_poly.pdbx_strand_id
1 'polypeptide(L)' 'MRKIVQAVSFTLFIFGLLGWLYIVAVALVHPETLTIQLTHFAPWPREDTFGIVSFAVSFVSFFIWNLAKDNK' A
#
# COMPACT_ATOMS: atom_id res chain seq x y z
N MET A 1 23.42 -4.78 -3.99
CA MET A 1 22.15 -4.89 -3.24
C MET A 1 21.58 -3.56 -2.74
N ARG A 2 22.34 -2.66 -2.09
CA ARG A 2 21.78 -1.44 -1.44
C ARG A 2 20.89 -0.55 -2.34
N LYS A 3 21.31 -0.27 -3.58
CA LYS A 3 20.52 0.50 -4.55
C LYS A 3 19.20 -0.19 -4.93
N ILE A 4 19.19 -1.52 -4.99
CA ILE A 4 17.99 -2.32 -5.27
C ILE A 4 17.02 -2.22 -4.10
N VAL A 5 17.52 -2.38 -2.86
CA VAL A 5 16.69 -2.24 -1.64
C VAL A 5 16.07 -0.85 -1.60
N GLN A 6 16.86 0.21 -1.84
CA GLN A 6 16.36 1.57 -1.86
C GLN A 6 15.26 1.78 -2.92
N ALA A 7 15.48 1.29 -4.14
CA ALA A 7 14.49 1.41 -5.22
C ALA A 7 13.21 0.62 -4.94
N VAL A 8 13.33 -0.63 -4.48
CA VAL A 8 12.18 -1.49 -4.16
C VAL A 8 11.38 -0.90 -3.00
N SER A 9 12.04 -0.51 -1.91
CA SER A 9 11.35 0.09 -0.76
C SER A 9 10.71 1.42 -1.10
N PHE A 10 11.33 2.25 -1.94
CA PHE A 10 10.69 3.49 -2.38
C PHE A 10 9.44 3.22 -3.24
N THR A 11 9.52 2.29 -4.18
CA THR A 11 8.38 1.90 -5.01
C THR A 11 7.25 1.33 -4.16
N LEU A 12 7.53 0.39 -3.26
CA LEU A 12 6.52 -0.19 -2.37
C LEU A 12 5.90 0.86 -1.43
N PHE A 13 6.70 1.82 -0.96
CA PHE A 13 6.21 2.95 -0.19
C PHE A 13 5.18 3.77 -0.99
N ILE A 14 5.55 4.24 -2.18
CA ILE A 14 4.68 5.11 -3.00
C ILE A 14 3.41 4.38 -3.44
N PHE A 15 3.54 3.19 -4.03
CA PHE A 15 2.38 2.44 -4.52
C PHE A 15 1.50 1.92 -3.38
N GLY A 16 2.09 1.50 -2.26
CA GLY A 16 1.33 1.14 -1.06
C GLY A 16 0.54 2.33 -0.52
N LEU A 17 1.16 3.52 -0.44
CA LEU A 17 0.52 4.72 0.07
C LEU A 17 -0.61 5.19 -0.85
N LEU A 18 -0.40 5.17 -2.17
CA LEU A 18 -1.46 5.48 -3.14
C LEU A 18 -2.62 4.48 -3.07
N GLY A 19 -2.33 3.18 -2.92
CA GLY A 19 -3.37 2.16 -2.75
C GLY A 19 -4.18 2.35 -1.47
N TRP A 20 -3.53 2.74 -0.38
CA TRP A 20 -4.22 3.08 0.86
C TRP A 20 -5.08 4.34 0.72
N LEU A 21 -4.54 5.41 0.12
CA LEU A 21 -5.28 6.66 -0.13
C LEU A 21 -6.51 6.42 -1.01
N TYR A 22 -6.41 5.53 -1.99
CA TYR A 22 -7.55 5.09 -2.78
C TYR A 22 -8.66 4.50 -1.89
N ILE A 23 -8.33 3.55 -1.02
CA ILE A 23 -9.33 2.94 -0.11
C ILE A 23 -9.88 3.95 0.89
N VAL A 24 -9.08 4.90 1.37
CA VAL A 24 -9.58 6.00 2.21
C VAL A 24 -10.60 6.85 1.45
N ALA A 25 -10.33 7.18 0.18
CA ALA A 25 -11.27 7.91 -0.66
C ALA A 25 -12.56 7.09 -0.90
N VAL A 26 -12.44 5.79 -1.16
CA VAL A 26 -13.60 4.90 -1.30
C VAL A 26 -14.42 4.85 0.00
N ALA A 27 -13.77 4.75 1.16
CA ALA A 27 -14.46 4.75 2.45
C ALA A 27 -15.22 6.06 2.74
N LEU A 28 -14.77 7.18 2.17
CA LEU A 28 -15.45 8.48 2.30
C LEU A 28 -16.62 8.66 1.34
N VAL A 29 -16.51 8.14 0.12
CA VAL A 29 -17.50 8.36 -0.95
C VAL A 29 -18.53 7.22 -1.02
N HIS A 30 -18.09 5.98 -0.82
CA HIS A 30 -18.86 4.74 -0.96
C HIS A 30 -18.49 3.73 0.15
N PRO A 31 -18.80 4.02 1.42
CA PRO A 31 -18.48 3.12 2.54
C PRO A 31 -19.07 1.71 2.39
N GLU A 32 -20.18 1.58 1.67
CA GLU A 32 -20.87 0.31 1.39
C GLU A 32 -20.06 -0.66 0.52
N THR A 33 -19.11 -0.17 -0.29
CA THR A 33 -18.31 -1.04 -1.18
C THR A 33 -17.14 -1.69 -0.49
N LEU A 34 -16.76 -1.26 0.73
CA LEU A 34 -15.56 -1.76 1.42
C LEU A 34 -15.54 -3.28 1.62
N THR A 35 -16.72 -3.89 1.74
CA THR A 35 -16.85 -5.35 1.91
C THR A 35 -16.88 -6.12 0.60
N ILE A 36 -16.88 -5.41 -0.54
CA ILE A 36 -16.89 -5.99 -1.88
C ILE A 36 -15.45 -6.32 -2.32
N GLN A 37 -15.34 -7.28 -3.23
CA GLN A 37 -14.10 -7.64 -3.91
C GLN A 37 -13.51 -6.45 -4.69
N LEU A 38 -12.20 -6.23 -4.53
CA LEU A 38 -11.46 -5.16 -5.20
C LEU A 38 -11.39 -5.36 -6.73
N THR A 39 -11.44 -6.61 -7.19
CA THR A 39 -11.38 -6.92 -8.61
C THR A 39 -12.49 -7.88 -9.02
N HIS A 40 -12.96 -7.77 -10.26
CA HIS A 40 -13.87 -8.76 -10.84
C HIS A 40 -13.19 -10.09 -11.18
N PHE A 41 -11.86 -10.14 -11.13
CA PHE A 41 -11.07 -11.31 -11.52
C PHE A 41 -10.88 -12.32 -10.39
N ALA A 42 -11.00 -11.89 -9.14
CA ALA A 42 -10.88 -12.78 -7.98
C ALA A 42 -11.81 -12.31 -6.84
N PRO A 43 -12.46 -13.25 -6.13
CA PRO A 43 -13.32 -12.94 -4.98
C PRO A 43 -12.57 -12.37 -3.76
N TRP A 44 -11.24 -12.39 -3.83
CA TRP A 44 -10.32 -11.81 -2.87
C TRP A 44 -9.19 -11.11 -3.63
N PRO A 45 -8.68 -9.96 -3.17
CA PRO A 45 -8.93 -9.28 -1.90
C PRO A 45 -10.19 -8.41 -1.89
N ARG A 46 -10.80 -8.25 -0.71
CA ARG A 46 -11.79 -7.21 -0.45
C ARG A 46 -11.13 -5.83 -0.37
N GLU A 47 -11.89 -4.77 -0.62
CA GLU A 47 -11.41 -3.39 -0.54
C GLU A 47 -10.83 -3.04 0.84
N ASP A 48 -11.48 -3.47 1.93
CA ASP A 48 -11.01 -3.30 3.31
C ASP A 48 -9.61 -3.91 3.54
N THR A 49 -9.44 -5.14 3.07
CA THR A 49 -8.24 -5.96 3.26
C THR A 49 -7.10 -5.40 2.43
N PHE A 50 -7.39 -4.97 1.21
CA PHE A 50 -6.42 -4.29 0.36
C PHE A 50 -5.91 -3.01 1.00
N GLY A 51 -6.80 -2.16 1.55
CA GLY A 51 -6.41 -0.94 2.25
C GLY A 51 -5.45 -1.20 3.41
N ILE A 52 -5.76 -2.18 4.27
CA ILE A 52 -4.91 -2.56 5.42
C ILE A 52 -3.53 -3.02 4.95
N VAL A 53 -3.47 -3.86 3.92
CA VAL A 53 -2.20 -4.37 3.37
C VAL A 53 -1.39 -3.24 2.73
N SER A 54 -2.03 -2.38 1.93
CA SER A 54 -1.42 -1.20 1.32
C SER A 54 -0.81 -0.27 2.36
N PHE A 55 -1.52 -0.03 3.47
CA PHE A 55 -0.99 0.75 4.59
C PHE A 55 0.24 0.07 5.20
N ALA A 56 0.14 -1.21 5.58
CA ALA A 56 1.23 -1.93 6.22
C ALA A 56 2.48 -1.98 5.33
N VAL A 57 2.31 -2.26 4.03
CA VAL A 57 3.42 -2.27 3.05
C VAL A 57 4.03 -0.89 2.94
N SER A 58 3.23 0.17 2.85
CA SER A 58 3.74 1.55 2.75
C SER A 58 4.54 1.95 3.99
N PHE A 59 4.00 1.67 5.18
CA PHE A 59 4.62 1.97 6.46
C PHE A 59 5.96 1.26 6.62
N VAL A 60 6.00 -0.06 6.44
CA VAL A 60 7.25 -0.84 6.55
C VAL A 60 8.27 -0.38 5.51
N SER A 61 7.83 -0.15 4.27
CA SER A 61 8.72 0.26 3.19
C SER A 61 9.29 1.67 3.40
N PHE A 62 8.54 2.57 4.04
CA PHE A 62 9.03 3.88 4.44
C PHE A 62 10.21 3.77 5.42
N PHE A 63 10.09 2.95 6.47
CA PHE A 63 11.20 2.75 7.42
C PHE A 63 12.42 2.11 6.77
N ILE A 64 12.22 1.09 5.93
CA ILE A 64 13.33 0.43 5.23
C ILE A 64 14.00 1.41 4.27
N TRP A 65 13.24 2.21 3.53
CA TRP A 65 13.79 3.22 2.64
C TRP A 65 14.55 4.30 3.41
N ASN A 66 14.01 4.78 4.53
CA ASN A 66 14.68 5.79 5.36
C ASN A 66 15.99 5.26 5.95
N LEU A 67 15.99 4.03 6.48
CA LEU A 67 17.19 3.38 6.98
C LEU A 67 18.23 3.16 5.87
N ALA A 68 17.80 2.72 4.68
CA ALA A 68 18.70 2.53 3.54
C ALA A 68 19.25 3.85 2.99
N LYS A 69 18.53 4.96 3.17
CA LYS A 69 18.94 6.32 2.80
C LYS A 69 19.93 6.91 3.82
N ASP A 70 19.72 6.71 5.11
CA ASP A 70 20.52 7.31 6.20
C ASP A 70 21.89 6.65 6.40
N ASN A 71 22.08 5.40 5.93
CA ASN A 71 23.40 4.74 5.86
C ASN A 71 24.31 5.32 4.75
N LYS A 72 24.34 6.65 4.60
CA LYS A 72 25.08 7.38 3.57
C LYS A 72 26.34 8.04 4.12
#